data_AF-A0AAV0UIZ6-F1
#
_entry.id   AF-A0AAV0UIZ6-F1
#
_cell.length_a   1.000
_cell.length_b   1.000
_cell.length_c   1.000
_cell.angle_alpha   90.00
_cell.angle_beta   90.00
_cell.angle_gamma   90.00
#
_symmetry.space_group_name_H-M   'P 1'
#
loop_
_entity.id
_entity.type
_entity.pdbx_description
1 polymer ?
#
loop_
_entity_poly.entity_id
_entity_poly.type
_entity_poly.pdbx_seq_one_letter_code
_entity_poly.pdbx_strand_id
1 'polypeptide(L)'
;MVISDGDTWYFHRKTASHLFSMQMMKNVMEATVCEKLSVFLDVLDIYAKRRQILSVKEELSHFTMDTIAKIGFGLELDTLKNSPDRDEDHEFLKAFNEGSVAFGR
;
A
#
# COMPACT_ATOMS: atom_id res chain seq x y z
N MET A 1 2.07 16.32 -9.82
CA MET A 1 3.44 15.79 -9.58
C MET A 1 3.91 14.87 -10.70
N VAL A 2 3.16 13.83 -11.07
CA VAL A 2 3.57 12.89 -12.15
C VAL A 2 3.20 13.41 -13.55
N ILE A 3 2.11 14.18 -13.66
CA ILE A 3 1.59 14.74 -14.93
C ILE A 3 1.81 16.26 -15.07
N SER A 4 2.72 16.83 -14.29
CA SER A 4 2.99 18.27 -14.26
C SER A 4 4.41 18.51 -14.77
N ASP A 5 4.64 19.63 -15.46
CA ASP A 5 5.94 20.00 -16.03
C ASP A 5 6.46 21.36 -15.50
N GLY A 6 7.72 21.67 -15.81
CA GLY A 6 8.35 22.97 -15.58
C GLY A 6 8.39 23.39 -14.11
N ASP A 7 8.12 24.67 -13.86
CA ASP A 7 8.19 25.28 -12.52
C ASP A 7 7.18 24.64 -11.54
N THR A 8 6.00 24.26 -12.02
CA THR A 8 4.97 23.59 -11.22
C THR A 8 5.45 22.23 -10.74
N TRP A 9 6.06 21.43 -11.64
CA TRP A 9 6.69 20.17 -11.25
C TRP A 9 7.80 20.37 -10.22
N TYR A 10 8.69 21.34 -10.47
CA TYR A 10 9.81 21.64 -9.59
C TYR A 10 9.33 22.00 -8.18
N PHE A 11 8.34 22.89 -8.08
CA PHE A 11 7.75 23.29 -6.81
C PHE A 11 7.15 22.11 -6.04
N HIS A 12 6.31 21.30 -6.70
CA HIS A 12 5.70 20.12 -6.07
C HIS A 12 6.74 19.08 -5.65
N ARG A 13 7.70 18.76 -6.51
CA ARG A 13 8.71 17.75 -6.22
C ARG A 13 9.66 18.19 -5.13
N LYS A 14 10.06 19.46 -5.09
CA LYS A 14 10.86 20.03 -4.01
C LYS A 14 10.14 19.86 -2.67
N THR A 15 8.87 20.23 -2.61
CA THR A 15 8.04 20.08 -1.40
C THR A 15 7.89 18.61 -0.99
N ALA A 16 7.53 17.74 -1.92
CA ALA A 16 7.29 16.32 -1.65
C ALA A 16 8.57 15.55 -1.29
N SER A 17 9.75 15.98 -1.75
CA SER A 17 11.02 15.29 -1.45
C SER A 17 11.33 15.19 0.05
N HIS A 18 10.85 16.15 0.84
CA HIS A 18 10.98 16.13 2.30
C HIS A 18 10.19 14.99 2.97
N LEU A 19 9.12 14.52 2.34
CA LEU A 19 8.35 13.35 2.79
C LEU A 19 9.15 12.05 2.70
N PHE A 20 10.21 12.02 1.88
CA PHE A 20 11.08 10.87 1.68
C PHE A 20 12.48 11.10 2.25
N SER A 21 12.60 11.93 3.29
CA SER A 21 13.87 12.14 3.98
C SER A 21 14.39 10.84 4.62
N MET A 22 15.70 10.70 4.78
CA MET A 22 16.31 9.54 5.44
C MET A 22 15.72 9.26 6.83
N GLN A 23 15.34 10.32 7.57
CA GLN A 23 14.71 10.19 8.86
C GLN A 23 13.31 9.57 8.76
N MET A 24 12.53 9.98 7.77
CA MET A 24 11.20 9.41 7.51
C MET A 24 11.30 7.95 7.07
N MET A 25 12.24 7.64 6.17
CA MET A 25 12.52 6.28 5.72
C MET A 25 12.83 5.35 6.90
N LYS A 26 13.75 5.76 7.79
CA LYS A 26 14.18 4.92 8.92
C LYS A 26 13.14 4.80 10.02
N ASN A 27 12.47 5.90 10.38
CA ASN A 27 11.60 5.84 11.56
C ASN A 27 10.17 5.45 11.24
N VAL A 28 9.62 5.99 10.14
CA VAL A 28 8.20 5.84 9.83
C VAL A 28 7.99 4.68 8.87
N MET A 29 8.78 4.62 7.79
CA MET A 29 8.60 3.54 6.81
C MET A 29 9.02 2.19 7.36
N GLU A 30 10.20 2.08 7.98
CA GLU A 30 10.67 0.81 8.57
C GLU A 30 9.67 0.26 9.59
N ALA A 31 9.27 1.08 10.56
CA ALA A 31 8.32 0.67 11.60
C ALA A 31 6.98 0.21 11.00
N THR A 32 6.44 0.97 10.04
CA THR A 32 5.18 0.62 9.37
C THR A 32 5.29 -0.66 8.56
N VAL A 33 6.38 -0.84 7.81
CA VAL A 33 6.64 -2.05 7.02
C VAL A 33 6.75 -3.27 7.92
N CYS A 34 7.49 -3.18 9.03
CA CYS A 34 7.61 -4.27 9.99
C CYS A 34 6.26 -4.64 10.62
N GLU A 35 5.45 -3.64 10.98
CA GLU A 35 4.11 -3.86 11.52
C GLU A 35 3.21 -4.57 10.50
N LYS A 36 3.13 -4.07 9.26
CA LYS A 36 2.32 -4.69 8.20
C LYS A 36 2.86 -6.06 7.80
N LEU A 37 4.16 -6.29 7.91
CA LEU A 37 4.76 -7.61 7.66
C LEU A 37 4.31 -8.63 8.69
N SER A 38 4.19 -8.24 9.96
CA SER A 38 3.62 -9.12 11.00
C SER A 38 2.20 -9.56 10.62
N VAL A 39 1.36 -8.63 10.17
CA VAL A 39 -0.01 -8.94 9.69
C VAL A 39 0.05 -9.89 8.48
N PHE A 40 0.99 -9.68 7.57
CA PHE A 40 1.13 -10.56 6.42
C PHE A 40 1.51 -11.99 6.82
N LEU A 41 2.41 -12.15 7.79
CA LEU A 41 2.77 -13.47 8.31
C LEU A 41 1.58 -14.18 8.95
N ASP A 42 0.74 -13.46 9.69
CA ASP A 42 -0.50 -14.00 10.26
C ASP A 42 -1.47 -14.49 9.16
N VAL A 43 -1.61 -13.71 8.09
CA VAL A 43 -2.42 -14.07 6.91
C VAL A 43 -1.87 -15.33 6.24
N LEU A 44 -0.55 -15.42 6.03
CA LEU A 44 0.07 -16.62 5.44
C LEU A 44 -0.13 -17.86 6.30
N ASP A 45 -0.08 -17.73 7.63
CA ASP A 45 -0.38 -18.83 8.55
C ASP A 45 -1.84 -19.31 8.44
N ILE A 46 -2.80 -18.39 8.23
CA ILE A 46 -4.20 -18.73 7.96
C ILE A 46 -4.31 -19.55 6.66
N TYR A 47 -3.71 -19.10 5.56
CA TYR A 47 -3.70 -19.83 4.29
C TYR A 47 -3.08 -21.22 4.44
N ALA A 48 -1.95 -21.32 5.15
CA ALA A 48 -1.26 -22.58 5.41
C ALA A 48 -2.14 -23.56 6.21
N LYS A 49 -2.79 -23.09 7.29
CA LYS A 49 -3.71 -23.89 8.11
C LYS A 49 -4.93 -24.37 7.33
N ARG A 50 -5.49 -23.51 6.46
CA ARG A 50 -6.63 -23.84 5.60
C ARG A 50 -6.26 -24.70 4.40
N ARG A 51 -4.96 -24.88 4.10
CA ARG A 51 -4.44 -25.50 2.87
C ARG A 51 -5.03 -24.85 1.61
N GLN A 52 -5.20 -23.53 1.67
CA GLN A 52 -5.79 -22.74 0.60
C GLN A 52 -4.67 -22.18 -0.28
N ILE A 53 -4.93 -22.10 -1.59
CA ILE A 53 -4.03 -21.44 -2.54
C ILE A 53 -4.07 -19.93 -2.28
N LEU A 54 -2.91 -19.30 -2.08
CA LEU A 54 -2.83 -17.83 -2.05
C LEU A 54 -2.52 -17.28 -3.43
N SER A 55 -3.09 -16.11 -3.73
CA SER A 55 -2.64 -15.25 -4.82
C SER A 55 -1.58 -14.28 -4.30
N VAL A 56 -0.31 -14.56 -4.59
CA VAL A 56 0.81 -13.69 -4.15
C VAL A 56 0.65 -12.27 -4.66
N LYS A 57 0.09 -12.10 -5.87
CA LYS A 57 -0.16 -10.78 -6.45
C LYS A 57 -1.18 -9.98 -5.63
N GLU A 58 -2.28 -10.60 -5.23
CA GLU A 58 -3.35 -9.94 -4.47
C GLU A 58 -2.88 -9.57 -3.07
N GLU A 59 -2.28 -10.52 -2.35
CA GLU A 59 -1.80 -10.26 -0.98
C GLU A 59 -0.70 -9.19 -0.94
N LEU A 60 0.21 -9.17 -1.92
CA LEU A 60 1.20 -8.09 -2.03
C LEU A 60 0.55 -6.74 -2.40
N SER A 61 -0.53 -6.75 -3.17
CA SER A 61 -1.30 -5.54 -3.49
C SER A 61 -1.94 -4.98 -2.21
N HIS A 62 -2.59 -5.82 -1.41
CA HIS A 62 -3.14 -5.43 -0.10
C HIS A 62 -2.05 -4.96 0.87
N PHE A 63 -0.93 -5.68 0.96
CA PHE A 63 0.19 -5.30 1.81
C PHE A 63 0.76 -3.92 1.45
N THR A 64 1.04 -3.67 0.16
CA THR A 64 1.57 -2.37 -0.29
C THR A 64 0.56 -1.26 -0.12
N MET A 65 -0.73 -1.54 -0.32
CA MET A 65 -1.83 -0.60 -0.11
C MET A 65 -1.94 -0.18 1.36
N ASP A 66 -2.03 -1.13 2.28
CA ASP A 66 -2.10 -0.84 3.72
C ASP A 66 -0.85 -0.09 4.21
N THR A 67 0.33 -0.44 3.68
CA THR A 67 1.59 0.21 4.02
C THR A 67 1.61 1.67 3.58
N ILE A 68 1.30 1.96 2.31
CA ILE A 68 1.34 3.34 1.80
C ILE A 68 0.19 4.19 2.34
N ALA A 69 -0.98 3.59 2.59
CA ALA A 69 -2.11 4.28 3.22
C ALA A 69 -1.75 4.76 4.63
N LYS A 70 -1.08 3.91 5.41
CA LYS A 70 -0.60 4.26 6.74
C LYS A 70 0.52 5.30 6.70
N ILE A 71 1.54 5.10 5.86
CA ILE A 71 2.68 6.04 5.76
C ILE A 71 2.25 7.42 5.24
N GLY A 72 1.46 7.45 4.16
CA GLY A 72 1.11 8.68 3.46
C GLY A 72 -0.07 9.43 4.07
N PHE A 73 -1.02 8.71 4.67
CA PHE A 73 -2.31 9.27 5.11
C PHE A 73 -2.65 8.95 6.57
N GLY A 74 -1.87 8.12 7.26
CA GLY A 74 -2.17 7.68 8.63
C GLY A 74 -3.42 6.79 8.71
N LEU A 75 -3.81 6.16 7.59
CA LEU A 75 -5.03 5.36 7.50
C LEU A 75 -4.74 3.88 7.70
N GLU A 76 -5.56 3.24 8.52
CA GLU A 76 -5.63 1.78 8.65
C GLU A 76 -6.77 1.26 7.77
N LEU A 77 -6.43 0.71 6.60
CA LEU A 77 -7.43 0.15 5.68
C LEU A 77 -7.75 -1.32 5.97
N ASP A 78 -6.82 -2.01 6.64
CA ASP A 78 -6.89 -3.45 6.96
C ASP A 78 -7.32 -4.31 5.76
N THR A 79 -6.85 -3.96 4.56
CA THR A 79 -7.18 -4.72 3.35
C THR A 79 -6.52 -6.10 3.39
N LEU A 80 -5.31 -6.19 3.92
CA LEU A 80 -4.55 -7.43 4.03
C LEU A 80 -5.15 -8.39 5.07
N LYS A 81 -5.42 -7.87 6.27
CA LYS A 81 -5.95 -8.66 7.38
C LYS A 81 -7.26 -9.35 7.04
N ASN A 82 -8.10 -8.68 6.26
CA ASN A 82 -9.41 -9.18 5.89
C ASN A 82 -9.39 -10.06 4.64
N SER A 83 -8.29 -10.11 3.87
CA SER A 83 -8.21 -10.85 2.60
C SER A 83 -8.68 -12.32 2.68
N PRO A 84 -8.30 -13.13 3.70
CA PRO A 84 -8.66 -14.55 3.74
C PRO A 84 -10.15 -14.85 3.84
N ASP A 85 -10.96 -13.90 4.29
CA ASP A 85 -12.39 -14.07 4.60
C ASP A 85 -13.30 -13.17 3.77
N ARG A 86 -12.76 -12.45 2.78
CA ARG A 86 -13.47 -11.40 2.07
C ARG A 86 -13.75 -11.78 0.62
N ASP A 87 -15.02 -11.70 0.23
CA ASP A 87 -15.45 -12.01 -1.13
C ASP A 87 -15.16 -10.87 -2.14
N GLU A 88 -15.08 -9.61 -1.66
CA GLU A 88 -14.85 -8.43 -2.50
C GLU A 88 -13.73 -7.53 -1.98
N ASP A 89 -12.93 -6.99 -2.91
CA ASP A 89 -11.86 -6.05 -2.60
C ASP A 89 -12.34 -4.78 -1.90
N HIS A 90 -11.46 -4.16 -1.12
CA HIS A 90 -11.75 -2.89 -0.46
C HIS A 90 -12.07 -1.80 -1.48
N GLU A 91 -13.12 -1.01 -1.25
CA GLU A 91 -13.58 0.04 -2.18
C GLU A 91 -12.43 0.96 -2.63
N PHE A 92 -11.56 1.34 -1.68
CA PHE A 92 -10.36 2.11 -1.98
C PHE A 92 -9.40 1.42 -2.96
N LEU A 93 -9.13 0.12 -2.77
CA LEU A 93 -8.26 -0.65 -3.65
C LEU A 93 -8.89 -0.81 -5.04
N LYS A 94 -10.20 -1.05 -5.10
CA LYS A 94 -10.96 -1.12 -6.35
C LYS A 94 -10.86 0.20 -7.11
N ALA A 95 -11.16 1.32 -6.46
CA ALA A 95 -11.04 2.64 -7.07
C ALA A 95 -9.61 2.96 -7.52
N PHE A 96 -8.61 2.56 -6.73
CA PHE A 96 -7.19 2.73 -7.09
C PHE A 96 -6.82 1.92 -8.35
N ASN A 97 -7.27 0.66 -8.43
CA ASN A 97 -7.01 -0.21 -9.58
C ASN A 97 -7.71 0.33 -10.84
N GLU A 98 -8.97 0.77 -10.74
CA GLU A 98 -9.70 1.39 -11.85
C GLU A 98 -9.01 2.67 -12.35
N GLY A 99 -8.58 3.54 -11.42
CA GLY A 99 -7.85 4.76 -11.74
C GLY A 99 -6.50 4.47 -12.41
N SER A 100 -5.78 3.45 -11.95
CA SER A 100 -4.46 3.08 -12.50
C SER A 100 -4.53 2.65 -13.98
N VAL A 101 -5.63 2.03 -14.40
CA VAL A 101 -5.84 1.64 -15.80
C VAL A 101 -6.13 2.86 -16.69
N ALA A 102 -6.80 3.90 -16.16
CA ALA A 102 -7.16 5.09 -16.92
C ALA A 102 -5.96 5.96 -17.32
N PHE A 103 -4.87 5.93 -16.55
CA PHE A 103 -3.63 6.69 -16.84
C PHE A 103 -2.60 5.91 -17.66
N GLY A 104 -2.86 4.65 -17.99
CA GLY A 104 -1.95 3.77 -18.74
C GLY A 104 -2.14 3.78 -20.27
N ARG A 105 -2.92 4.71 -20.83
CA ARG A 105 -3.11 4.89 -22.28
C ARG A 105 -2.54 6.20 -22.78
#